data_AF-A0A2D5LJG3-F1
#
_entry.id   AF-A0A2D5LJG3-F1
#
_cell.length_a   1.000
_cell.length_b   1.000
_cell.length_c   1.000
_cell.angle_alpha   90.00
_cell.angle_beta   90.00
_cell.angle_gamma   90.00
#
_symmetry.space_group_name_H-M   'P 1'
#
loop_
_entity.id
_entity.type
_entity.pdbx_description
1 polymer ?
#
loop_
_entity_poly.entity_id
_entity_poly.type
_entity_poly.pdbx_seq_one_letter_code
_entity_poly.pdbx_strand_id
1 'polypeptide(L)'
;MSNTTVYEFPLKEKVRNYLRIEQLMGQLKLGAAGLDNGLSLYFFEQLFTLLDLFERIDIRTDIIKDLDGHEKNLVHWSQLPNIDNEALQQTLKTIINVRDQLKVSKKISAVLRDDKFLASIRQRFAIP
;
A
#
# COMPACT_ATOMS: atom_id res chain seq x y z
N MET A 1 -24.32 19.20 -4.83
CA MET A 1 -23.78 18.12 -3.99
C MET A 1 -24.25 16.80 -4.58
N SER A 2 -23.35 15.89 -4.94
CA SER A 2 -23.76 14.57 -5.45
C SER A 2 -24.38 13.75 -4.32
N ASN A 3 -25.64 13.36 -4.47
CA ASN A 3 -26.42 12.63 -3.45
C ASN A 3 -26.16 11.12 -3.50
N THR A 4 -24.93 10.71 -3.81
CA THR A 4 -24.56 9.33 -4.08
C THR A 4 -23.38 8.95 -3.20
N THR A 5 -23.55 7.87 -2.44
CA THR A 5 -22.49 7.28 -1.62
C THR A 5 -21.94 6.04 -2.34
N VAL A 6 -20.63 5.93 -2.44
CA VAL A 6 -19.93 4.78 -3.03
C VAL A 6 -19.47 3.84 -1.92
N TYR A 7 -19.66 2.55 -2.12
CA TYR A 7 -19.20 1.50 -1.22
C TYR A 7 -18.30 0.53 -1.99
N GLU A 8 -17.16 0.18 -1.39
CA GLU A 8 -16.26 -0.85 -1.90
C GLU A 8 -16.35 -2.08 -1.01
N PHE A 9 -16.48 -3.26 -1.63
CA PHE A 9 -16.52 -4.53 -0.92
C PHE A 9 -15.46 -5.50 -1.48
N PRO A 10 -14.45 -5.89 -0.69
CA PRO A 10 -13.40 -6.78 -1.17
C PRO A 10 -13.92 -8.20 -1.37
N LEU A 11 -13.85 -8.68 -2.61
CA LEU A 11 -14.26 -10.05 -2.97
C LEU A 11 -13.19 -11.12 -2.70
N LYS A 12 -11.98 -10.71 -2.35
CA LYS A 12 -10.85 -11.60 -2.04
C LYS A 12 -10.11 -11.05 -0.84
N GLU A 13 -9.55 -11.95 -0.03
CA GLU A 13 -8.79 -11.55 1.16
C GLU A 13 -7.59 -10.66 0.82
N LYS A 14 -6.93 -10.94 -0.29
CA LYS A 14 -5.87 -10.07 -0.83
C LYS A 14 -6.35 -8.64 -1.07
N VAL A 15 -7.54 -8.46 -1.67
CA VAL A 15 -8.12 -7.13 -1.93
C VAL A 15 -8.54 -6.46 -0.62
N ARG A 16 -9.05 -7.21 0.36
CA ARG A 16 -9.33 -6.69 1.71
C ARG A 16 -8.06 -6.12 2.33
N ASN A 17 -6.94 -6.84 2.23
CA ASN A 17 -5.66 -6.37 2.74
C ASN A 17 -5.19 -5.10 2.03
N TYR A 18 -5.36 -5.00 0.70
CA TYR A 18 -5.00 -3.79 -0.05
C TYR A 18 -5.79 -2.56 0.40
N LEU A 19 -7.12 -2.67 0.49
CA LEU A 19 -7.98 -1.59 0.96
C LEU A 19 -7.63 -1.18 2.39
N ARG A 20 -7.34 -2.16 3.26
CA ARG A 20 -6.92 -1.87 4.63
C ARG A 20 -5.58 -1.14 4.69
N ILE A 21 -4.60 -1.52 3.87
CA ILE A 21 -3.31 -0.83 3.76
C ILE A 21 -3.52 0.59 3.25
N GLU A 22 -4.30 0.77 2.18
CA GLU A 22 -4.60 2.08 1.61
C GLU A 22 -5.26 3.01 2.64
N GLN A 23 -6.26 2.50 3.37
CA GLN A 23 -6.91 3.23 4.44
C GLN A 23 -5.89 3.63 5.53
N LEU A 24 -5.09 2.69 6.03
CA LEU A 24 -4.06 2.97 7.05
C LEU A 24 -3.04 4.00 6.56
N MET A 25 -2.62 3.93 5.29
CA MET A 25 -1.72 4.92 4.69
C MET A 25 -2.37 6.31 4.59
N GLY A 26 -3.67 6.38 4.27
CA GLY A 26 -4.44 7.63 4.30
C GLY A 26 -4.50 8.23 5.71
N GLN A 27 -4.76 7.39 6.71
CA GLN A 27 -4.81 7.81 8.11
C GLN A 27 -3.45 8.26 8.65
N LEU A 28 -2.36 7.60 8.24
CA LEU A 28 -0.99 8.05 8.54
C LEU A 28 -0.71 9.45 7.97
N LYS A 29 -1.13 9.72 6.72
CA LYS A 29 -0.97 11.06 6.13
C LYS A 29 -1.76 12.12 6.91
N LEU A 30 -2.96 11.79 7.38
CA LEU A 30 -3.77 12.67 8.22
C LEU A 30 -3.10 12.93 9.57
N GLY A 31 -2.63 11.89 10.26
CA GLY A 31 -1.90 12.01 11.53
C GLY A 31 -0.60 12.81 11.40
N ALA A 32 0.07 12.75 10.24
CA ALA A 32 1.28 13.51 9.96
C ALA A 32 1.03 14.98 9.55
N ALA A 33 -0.23 15.40 9.37
CA ALA A 33 -0.56 16.73 8.85
C ALA A 33 -0.40 17.87 9.88
N GLY A 34 -0.17 17.55 11.16
CA GLY A 34 -0.03 18.54 12.22
C GLY A 34 0.82 18.03 13.39
N LEU A 35 1.24 18.96 14.24
CA LEU A 35 2.06 18.70 15.44
C LEU A 35 1.22 18.71 16.73
N ASP A 36 -0.08 18.48 16.62
CA ASP A 36 -0.95 18.30 17.79
C ASP A 36 -0.70 16.91 18.42
N ASN A 37 -0.79 16.85 19.75
CA ASN A 37 -0.56 15.61 20.50
C ASN A 37 -1.54 14.50 20.10
N GLY A 38 -2.80 14.84 19.80
CA GLY A 38 -3.81 13.89 19.36
C GLY A 38 -3.47 13.25 18.02
N LEU A 39 -3.13 14.07 17.02
CA LEU A 39 -2.70 13.61 15.70
C LEU A 39 -1.40 12.81 15.76
N SER A 40 -0.47 13.17 16.64
CA SER A 40 0.76 12.41 16.86
C SER A 40 0.48 11.02 17.43
N LEU A 41 -0.39 10.91 18.44
CA LEU A 41 -0.82 9.63 18.98
C LEU A 41 -1.51 8.78 17.92
N TYR A 42 -2.46 9.38 17.19
CA TYR A 42 -3.19 8.73 16.10
C TYR A 42 -2.24 8.19 15.02
N PHE A 43 -1.22 8.97 14.62
CA PHE A 43 -0.21 8.54 13.67
C PHE A 43 0.48 7.25 14.12
N PHE A 44 0.97 7.20 15.37
CA PHE A 44 1.69 6.03 15.88
C PHE A 44 0.77 4.80 16.04
N GLU A 45 -0.49 4.98 16.44
CA GLU A 45 -1.49 3.89 16.46
C GLU A 45 -1.67 3.26 15.08
N GLN A 46 -1.86 4.09 14.05
CA GLN A 46 -2.04 3.58 12.68
C GLN A 46 -0.74 2.99 12.12
N LEU A 47 0.43 3.53 12.52
CA LEU A 47 1.72 3.01 12.11
C LEU A 47 1.93 1.60 12.65
N PHE A 48 1.71 1.39 13.94
CA PHE A 48 1.85 0.06 14.54
C PHE A 48 0.82 -0.92 13.99
N THR A 49 -0.42 -0.48 13.75
CA THR A 49 -1.44 -1.30 13.10
C THR A 49 -1.02 -1.73 11.69
N LEU A 50 -0.42 -0.83 10.91
CA LEU A 50 0.10 -1.14 9.57
C LEU A 50 1.29 -2.11 9.63
N LEU A 51 2.20 -1.93 10.60
CA LEU A 51 3.35 -2.82 10.78
C LEU A 51 2.90 -4.23 11.17
N ASP A 52 1.94 -4.36 12.10
CA ASP A 52 1.35 -5.64 12.48
C ASP A 52 0.69 -6.34 11.28
N LEU A 53 0.01 -5.57 10.41
CA LEU A 53 -0.58 -6.11 9.20
C LEU A 53 0.50 -6.65 8.25
N PHE A 54 1.57 -5.89 8.00
CA PHE A 54 2.70 -6.34 7.17
C PHE A 54 3.44 -7.57 7.71
N GLU A 55 3.32 -7.89 9.00
CA GLU A 55 3.87 -9.12 9.56
C GLU A 55 3.03 -10.36 9.23
N ARG A 56 1.72 -10.18 9.03
CA ARG A 56 0.75 -11.27 8.84
C ARG A 56 0.50 -11.60 7.37
N ILE A 57 0.86 -10.72 6.45
CA ILE A 57 0.58 -10.85 5.02
C ILE A 57 1.86 -10.81 4.18
N ASP A 58 1.88 -11.53 3.06
CA ASP A 58 2.96 -11.44 2.06
C ASP A 58 2.62 -10.43 0.96
N ILE A 59 2.42 -9.17 1.37
CA ILE A 59 1.98 -8.07 0.50
C ILE A 59 2.90 -7.87 -0.71
N ARG A 60 4.20 -8.09 -0.54
CA ARG A 60 5.18 -7.88 -1.61
C ARG A 60 4.95 -8.87 -2.74
N THR A 61 4.89 -10.16 -2.40
CA THR A 61 4.68 -11.21 -3.39
C THR A 61 3.34 -11.02 -4.10
N ASP A 62 2.31 -10.65 -3.36
CA ASP A 62 0.97 -10.39 -3.88
C ASP A 62 0.96 -9.23 -4.89
N ILE A 63 1.59 -8.10 -4.57
CA ILE A 63 1.70 -6.94 -5.49
C ILE A 63 2.56 -7.30 -6.71
N ILE A 64 3.68 -8.00 -6.55
CA ILE A 64 4.52 -8.41 -7.70
C ILE A 64 3.72 -9.27 -8.66
N LYS A 65 2.96 -10.25 -8.17
CA LYS A 65 2.11 -11.12 -9.00
C LYS A 65 1.03 -10.33 -9.74
N ASP A 66 0.43 -9.34 -9.08
CA ASP A 66 -0.58 -8.49 -9.73
C ASP A 66 0.05 -7.61 -10.81
N LEU A 67 1.23 -7.01 -10.56
CA LEU A 67 1.96 -6.23 -11.54
C LEU A 67 2.38 -7.09 -12.76
N ASP A 68 2.83 -8.33 -12.55
CA ASP A 68 3.10 -9.28 -13.64
C ASP A 68 1.84 -9.61 -14.45
N GLY A 69 0.68 -9.71 -13.80
CA GLY A 69 -0.61 -9.90 -14.46
C GLY A 69 -1.01 -8.69 -15.30
N HIS A 70 -0.86 -7.48 -14.75
CA HIS A 70 -1.14 -6.23 -15.46
C HIS A 70 -0.21 -6.03 -16.66
N GLU A 71 1.09 -6.35 -16.53
CA GLU A 71 2.04 -6.33 -17.64
C GLU A 71 1.57 -7.22 -18.79
N LYS A 72 1.23 -8.49 -18.51
CA LYS A 72 0.74 -9.42 -19.54
C LYS A 72 -0.51 -8.90 -20.24
N ASN A 73 -1.44 -8.32 -19.48
CA ASN A 73 -2.67 -7.74 -20.03
C ASN A 73 -2.37 -6.53 -20.94
N LEU A 74 -1.47 -5.64 -20.54
CA LEU A 74 -1.06 -4.49 -21.35
C LEU A 74 -0.34 -4.92 -22.62
N VAL A 75 0.55 -5.92 -22.54
CA VAL A 75 1.22 -6.49 -23.73
C VAL A 75 0.19 -7.08 -24.69
N HIS A 76 -0.81 -7.81 -24.18
CA HIS A 76 -1.90 -8.32 -25.01
C HIS A 76 -2.69 -7.19 -25.67
N TRP A 77 -3.08 -6.15 -24.91
CA TRP A 77 -3.80 -5.00 -25.46
C TRP A 77 -2.97 -4.28 -26.51
N SER A 78 -1.66 -4.16 -26.37
CA SER A 78 -0.81 -3.49 -27.36
C SER A 78 -0.89 -4.07 -28.78
N GLN A 79 -1.43 -5.29 -28.93
CA GLN A 79 -1.63 -5.97 -30.21
C GLN A 79 -2.97 -5.62 -30.89
N LEU A 80 -3.89 -4.96 -30.19
CA LEU A 80 -5.21 -4.63 -30.72
C LEU A 80 -5.18 -3.29 -31.50
N PRO A 81 -5.99 -3.15 -32.56
CA PRO A 81 -6.11 -1.90 -33.29
C PRO A 81 -6.80 -0.81 -32.45
N ASN A 82 -6.57 0.46 -32.80
CA ASN A 82 -7.20 1.65 -32.21
C ASN A 82 -6.91 1.87 -30.71
N ILE A 83 -5.74 1.46 -30.24
CA ILE A 83 -5.26 1.75 -28.88
C ILE A 83 -4.31 2.94 -28.89
N ASP A 84 -4.43 3.77 -27.85
CA ASP A 84 -3.43 4.76 -27.50
C ASP A 84 -2.15 4.05 -27.03
N ASN A 85 -1.22 3.88 -27.99
CA ASN A 85 0.04 3.18 -27.73
C ASN A 85 0.92 3.99 -26.77
N GLU A 86 0.88 5.32 -26.81
CA GLU A 86 1.71 6.16 -25.96
C GLU A 86 1.33 5.99 -24.49
N ALA A 87 0.04 6.12 -24.17
CA ALA A 87 -0.47 5.91 -22.81
C ALA A 87 -0.19 4.48 -22.31
N LEU A 88 -0.33 3.48 -23.20
CA LEU A 88 -0.04 2.08 -22.88
C LEU A 88 1.44 1.88 -22.54
N GLN A 89 2.36 2.36 -23.36
CA GLN A 89 3.81 2.19 -23.13
C GLN A 89 4.25 2.92 -21.86
N GLN A 90 3.70 4.11 -21.59
CA GLN A 90 4.00 4.85 -20.38
C GLN A 90 3.55 4.09 -19.13
N THR A 91 2.36 3.49 -19.18
CA THR A 91 1.83 2.67 -18.08
C THR A 91 2.66 1.39 -17.90
N LEU A 92 2.98 0.71 -19.00
CA LEU A 92 3.80 -0.52 -19.00
C LEU A 92 5.18 -0.27 -18.39
N LYS A 93 5.85 0.82 -18.79
CA LYS A 93 7.14 1.24 -18.22
C LYS A 93 7.03 1.50 -16.72
N THR A 94 5.94 2.15 -16.28
CA THR A 94 5.70 2.42 -14.86
C THR A 94 5.55 1.13 -14.06
N ILE A 95 4.76 0.17 -14.57
CA ILE A 95 4.56 -1.14 -13.94
C ILE A 95 5.88 -1.91 -13.80
N ILE A 96 6.67 -2.01 -14.89
CA ILE A 96 7.95 -2.72 -14.88
C ILE A 96 8.91 -2.09 -13.88
N ASN A 97 9.05 -0.75 -13.91
CA ASN A 97 9.94 -0.03 -12.99
C ASN A 97 9.55 -0.24 -11.52
N VAL A 98 8.27 -0.09 -11.19
CA VAL A 98 7.79 -0.25 -9.80
C VAL A 98 7.94 -1.70 -9.34
N ARG A 99 7.61 -2.68 -10.21
CA ARG A 99 7.79 -4.10 -9.90
C ARG A 99 9.24 -4.44 -9.61
N ASP A 100 10.16 -3.97 -10.44
CA ASP A 100 11.58 -4.33 -10.31
C ASP A 100 12.22 -3.63 -9.10
N GLN A 101 11.82 -2.40 -8.77
CA GLN A 101 12.16 -1.76 -7.50
C GLN A 101 11.63 -2.56 -6.30
N LEU A 102 10.40 -3.06 -6.39
CA LEU A 102 9.78 -3.83 -5.31
C LEU A 102 10.49 -5.18 -5.08
N LYS A 103 10.96 -5.85 -6.14
CA LYS A 103 11.74 -7.10 -6.05
C LYS A 103 13.02 -6.94 -5.22
N VAL A 104 13.72 -5.82 -5.38
CA VAL A 104 14.99 -5.55 -4.68
C VAL A 104 14.82 -4.81 -3.35
N SER A 105 13.60 -4.36 -3.04
CA SER A 105 13.33 -3.62 -1.80
C SER A 105 13.59 -4.45 -0.54
N LYS A 106 14.10 -3.82 0.51
CA LYS A 106 14.15 -4.41 1.86
C LYS A 106 12.74 -4.54 2.42
N LYS A 107 12.49 -5.52 3.29
CA LYS A 107 11.18 -5.67 3.95
C LYS A 107 10.86 -4.38 4.71
N ILE A 108 9.72 -3.76 4.43
CA ILE A 108 9.28 -2.50 5.05
C ILE A 108 9.29 -2.64 6.58
N SER A 109 8.82 -3.78 7.08
CA SER A 109 8.76 -4.07 8.51
C SER A 109 10.13 -4.31 9.16
N ALA A 110 11.21 -4.53 8.40
CA ALA A 110 12.55 -4.66 8.98
C ALA A 110 13.09 -3.27 9.38
N VAL A 111 13.02 -2.30 8.46
CA VAL A 111 13.57 -0.95 8.66
C VAL A 111 12.95 -0.24 9.87
N LEU A 112 11.63 -0.36 10.04
CA LEU A 112 10.90 0.33 11.11
C LEU A 112 10.96 -0.42 12.46
N ARG A 113 11.24 -1.73 12.46
CA ARG A 113 11.42 -2.50 13.70
C ARG A 113 12.82 -2.33 14.28
N ASP A 114 13.81 -2.15 13.42
CA ASP A 114 15.19 -1.91 13.86
C ASP A 114 15.37 -0.48 14.43
N ASP A 115 14.35 0.38 14.30
CA ASP A 115 14.33 1.70 14.92
C ASP A 115 14.11 1.60 16.44
N LYS A 116 15.12 2.03 17.20
CA LYS A 116 15.12 1.97 18.67
C LYS A 116 14.00 2.81 19.29
N PHE A 117 13.66 3.95 18.70
CA PHE A 117 12.63 4.82 19.22
C PHE A 117 11.26 4.17 19.04
N LEU A 118 10.93 3.73 17.83
CA LEU A 118 9.66 3.05 17.52
C LEU A 118 9.51 1.77 18.36
N ALA A 119 10.57 0.97 18.49
CA ALA A 119 10.55 -0.23 19.33
C ALA A 119 10.26 0.10 20.80
N SER A 120 10.83 1.18 21.34
CA SER A 120 10.66 1.58 22.74
C SER A 120 9.25 2.04 23.10
N ILE A 121 8.54 2.64 22.13
CA ILE A 121 7.18 3.17 22.38
C ILE A 121 6.09 2.17 21.99
N ARG A 122 6.34 1.20 21.08
CA ARG A 122 5.34 0.25 20.57
C ARG A 122 4.57 -0.47 21.68
N GLN A 123 5.25 -0.91 22.74
CA GLN A 123 4.60 -1.61 23.86
C GLN A 123 3.57 -0.75 24.58
N ARG A 124 3.75 0.57 24.63
CA ARG A 124 2.81 1.48 25.30
C ARG A 124 1.50 1.63 24.53
N PHE A 125 1.54 1.50 23.20
CA PHE A 125 0.36 1.56 22.34
C PHE A 125 -0.45 0.25 22.32
N ALA A 126 0.09 -0.84 22.88
CA ALA A 126 -0.61 -2.10 23.02
C ALA A 126 -1.45 -2.20 24.31
N ILE A 127 -1.32 -1.21 25.21
CA ILE A 127 -2.02 -1.17 26.51
C ILE A 127 -3.21 -0.21 26.37
N PRO A 128 -4.44 -0.63 26.74
CA PRO A 128 -5.64 0.22 26.71
C PRO A 128 -5.59 1.40 27.68
#